data_AF-A0A950EA53-F1
#
_entry.id   AF-A0A950EA53-F1
#
_cell.length_a   1.000
_cell.length_b   1.000
_cell.length_c   1.000
_cell.angle_alpha   90.00
_cell.angle_beta   90.00
_cell.angle_gamma   90.00
#
_symmetry.space_group_name_H-M   'P 1'
#
loop_
_entity.id
_entity.type
_entity.pdbx_description
1 polymer ?
#
loop_
_entity_poly.entity_id
_entity_poly.type
_entity_poly.pdbx_seq_one_letter_code
_entity_poly.pdbx_strand_id
1 'polypeptide(L)'
;MEASHRIRVEALLSDAAAEHARLISRLPPDLQASLPVDAQGVTQAIDYLAGAAGLSQSERRALIRPHAVNPAVLHARVFGRAPLARETVVASFVEGARVRADALAALADKVGGEPLGREIRTLLVANPPPVRAEDDDVVPALRATYDAQERAVIMIAASLDTA
;
A
#
# COMPACT_ATOMS: atom_id res chain seq x y z
N MET A 1 -8.60 -4.26 28.09
CA MET A 1 -7.47 -3.73 27.31
C MET A 1 -7.88 -3.82 25.86
N GLU A 2 -8.27 -2.72 25.24
CA GLU A 2 -8.40 -2.69 23.79
C GLU A 2 -7.04 -3.06 23.18
N ALA A 3 -7.05 -3.92 22.17
CA ALA A 3 -5.84 -4.29 21.47
C ALA A 3 -5.31 -3.05 20.73
N SER A 4 -4.01 -2.76 20.89
CA SER A 4 -3.35 -1.62 20.27
C SER A 4 -3.57 -1.61 18.74
N HIS A 5 -3.86 -0.43 18.19
CA HIS A 5 -3.97 -0.16 16.77
C HIS A 5 -2.69 -0.58 16.05
N ARG A 6 -1.51 -0.32 16.63
CA ARG A 6 -0.24 -0.78 16.10
C ARG A 6 -0.20 -2.31 15.96
N ILE A 7 -0.53 -3.05 17.02
CA ILE A 7 -0.56 -4.52 16.98
C ILE A 7 -1.53 -5.00 15.90
N ARG A 8 -2.69 -4.36 15.78
CA ARG A 8 -3.68 -4.72 14.76
C ARG A 8 -3.16 -4.47 13.34
N VAL A 9 -2.50 -3.34 13.10
CA VAL A 9 -1.90 -3.03 11.78
C VAL A 9 -0.76 -3.98 11.46
N GLU A 10 0.14 -4.26 12.40
CA GLU A 10 1.23 -5.24 12.19
C GLU A 10 0.68 -6.62 11.83
N ALA A 11 -0.41 -7.06 12.47
CA ALA A 11 -1.10 -8.29 12.11
C ALA A 11 -1.68 -8.25 10.68
N LEU A 12 -2.35 -7.16 10.29
CA LEU A 12 -2.88 -7.01 8.92
C LEU A 12 -1.78 -7.07 7.86
N LEU A 13 -0.65 -6.42 8.11
CA LEU A 13 0.50 -6.46 7.20
C LEU A 13 1.10 -7.87 7.12
N SER A 14 1.28 -8.54 8.28
CA SER A 14 1.83 -9.89 8.33
C SER A 14 0.92 -10.92 7.64
N ASP A 15 -0.39 -10.85 7.87
CA ASP A 15 -1.39 -11.73 7.25
C ASP A 15 -1.42 -11.54 5.72
N ALA A 16 -1.39 -10.29 5.26
CA ALA A 16 -1.37 -9.98 3.83
C ALA A 16 -0.07 -10.44 3.15
N ALA A 17 1.09 -10.22 3.80
CA ALA A 17 2.37 -10.70 3.31
C ALA A 17 2.41 -12.24 3.21
N ALA A 18 1.87 -12.94 4.20
CA ALA A 18 1.76 -14.40 4.18
C ALA A 18 0.85 -14.88 3.04
N GLU A 19 -0.29 -14.22 2.81
CA GLU A 19 -1.20 -14.54 1.71
C GLU A 19 -0.56 -14.28 0.34
N HIS A 20 0.12 -13.15 0.19
CA HIS A 20 0.87 -12.82 -1.02
C HIS A 20 1.95 -13.88 -1.31
N ALA A 21 2.75 -14.27 -0.30
CA ALA A 21 3.76 -15.31 -0.46
C ALA A 21 3.14 -16.65 -0.90
N ARG A 22 2.01 -17.05 -0.31
CA ARG A 22 1.25 -18.25 -0.72
C ARG A 22 0.78 -18.15 -2.17
N LEU A 23 0.27 -17.01 -2.60
CA LEU A 23 -0.15 -16.77 -3.97
C LEU A 23 1.04 -16.88 -4.94
N ILE A 24 2.11 -16.12 -4.70
CA ILE A 24 3.31 -16.08 -5.54
C ILE A 24 3.90 -17.47 -5.74
N SER A 25 3.98 -18.29 -4.68
CA SER A 25 4.52 -19.66 -4.74
C SER A 25 3.79 -20.60 -5.72
N ARG A 26 2.55 -20.26 -6.10
CA ARG A 26 1.70 -21.06 -7.00
C ARG A 26 1.70 -20.55 -8.44
N LEU A 27 2.33 -19.41 -8.70
CA LEU A 27 2.35 -18.79 -10.03
C LEU A 27 3.56 -19.26 -10.85
N PRO A 28 3.47 -19.28 -12.19
CA PRO A 28 4.63 -19.43 -13.08
C PRO A 28 5.69 -18.32 -12.85
N PRO A 29 6.99 -18.60 -13.08
CA PRO A 29 8.07 -17.64 -12.82
C PRO A 29 7.86 -16.25 -13.44
N ASP A 30 7.36 -16.19 -14.67
CA ASP A 30 7.13 -14.94 -15.38
C ASP A 30 6.06 -14.06 -14.69
N LEU A 31 5.05 -14.70 -14.08
CA LEU A 31 4.03 -13.99 -13.30
C LEU A 31 4.56 -13.56 -11.94
N GLN A 32 5.41 -14.36 -11.30
CA GLN A 32 6.06 -13.95 -10.06
C GLN A 32 6.91 -12.70 -10.29
N ALA A 33 7.64 -12.65 -11.41
CA ALA A 33 8.45 -11.49 -11.80
C ALA A 33 7.64 -10.23 -12.07
N SER A 34 6.35 -10.36 -12.42
CA SER A 34 5.43 -9.23 -12.64
C SER A 34 4.74 -8.71 -11.38
N LEU A 35 4.86 -9.40 -10.24
CA LEU A 35 4.18 -9.04 -8.98
C LEU A 35 5.21 -8.78 -7.86
N PRO A 36 5.96 -7.65 -7.95
CA PRO A 36 7.12 -7.42 -7.09
C PRO A 36 6.81 -7.03 -5.65
N VAL A 37 5.56 -6.62 -5.35
CA VAL A 37 5.12 -6.04 -4.07
C VAL A 37 3.69 -6.45 -3.73
N ASP A 38 3.36 -6.49 -2.44
CA ASP A 38 1.97 -6.59 -1.98
C ASP A 38 1.39 -5.20 -1.67
N ALA A 39 0.22 -4.91 -2.22
CA ALA A 39 -0.52 -3.67 -1.95
C ALA A 39 -1.69 -3.87 -0.98
N GLN A 40 -2.05 -5.13 -0.68
CA GLN A 40 -3.25 -5.45 0.08
C GLN A 40 -3.10 -5.09 1.55
N GLY A 41 -1.96 -5.44 2.17
CA GLY A 41 -1.70 -5.10 3.57
C GLY A 41 -1.86 -3.61 3.86
N VAL A 42 -1.17 -2.77 3.07
CA VAL A 42 -1.25 -1.30 3.21
C VAL A 42 -2.68 -0.78 3.00
N THR A 43 -3.40 -1.31 2.01
CA THR A 43 -4.78 -0.88 1.73
C THR A 43 -5.73 -1.24 2.87
N GLN A 44 -5.60 -2.45 3.44
CA GLN A 44 -6.40 -2.89 4.60
C GLN A 44 -6.05 -2.07 5.85
N ALA A 45 -4.78 -1.76 6.06
CA ALA A 45 -4.34 -0.92 7.16
C ALA A 45 -4.89 0.51 7.05
N ILE A 46 -4.86 1.12 5.86
CA ILE A 46 -5.47 2.44 5.62
C ILE A 46 -6.97 2.42 5.94
N ASP A 47 -7.70 1.40 5.50
CA ASP A 47 -9.13 1.28 5.79
C ASP A 47 -9.44 1.12 7.28
N TYR A 48 -8.64 0.33 7.98
CA TYR A 48 -8.76 0.14 9.42
C TYR A 48 -8.49 1.46 10.16
N LEU A 49 -7.37 2.13 9.86
CA LEU A 49 -6.96 3.36 10.51
C LEU A 49 -7.89 4.53 10.22
N ALA A 50 -8.43 4.62 9.01
CA ALA A 50 -9.46 5.61 8.68
C ALA A 50 -10.71 5.41 9.54
N GLY A 51 -11.14 4.16 9.75
CA GLY A 51 -12.23 3.85 10.67
C GLY A 51 -11.91 4.25 12.12
N ALA A 52 -10.71 3.94 12.60
CA ALA A 52 -10.26 4.31 13.94
C ALA A 52 -10.15 5.84 14.13
N ALA A 53 -9.78 6.58 13.08
CA ALA A 53 -9.74 8.04 13.04
C ALA A 53 -11.14 8.70 12.93
N GLY A 54 -12.22 7.91 12.99
CA GLY A 54 -13.60 8.39 12.97
C GLY A 54 -14.15 8.76 11.59
N LEU A 55 -13.52 8.32 10.49
CA LEU A 55 -14.07 8.54 9.15
C LEU A 55 -15.31 7.67 8.94
N SER A 56 -16.34 8.28 8.36
CA SER A 56 -17.55 7.59 7.91
C SER A 56 -17.25 6.55 6.83
N GLN A 57 -18.18 5.61 6.62
CA GLN A 57 -18.05 4.62 5.56
C GLN A 57 -17.94 5.25 4.15
N SER A 58 -18.57 6.40 3.92
CA SER A 58 -18.42 7.16 2.65
C SER A 58 -17.02 7.74 2.49
N GLU A 59 -16.45 8.32 3.54
CA GLU A 59 -15.10 8.89 3.52
C GLU A 59 -14.04 7.81 3.36
N ARG A 60 -14.17 6.70 4.10
CA ARG A 60 -13.32 5.51 3.93
C ARG A 60 -13.35 4.99 2.50
N ARG A 61 -14.54 4.84 1.92
CA ARG A 61 -14.69 4.44 0.51
C ARG A 61 -14.06 5.44 -0.45
N ALA A 62 -14.18 6.73 -0.20
CA ALA A 62 -13.54 7.75 -1.04
C ALA A 62 -12.00 7.64 -0.98
N LEU A 63 -11.45 7.36 0.21
CA LEU A 63 -10.02 7.16 0.44
C LEU A 63 -9.49 5.91 -0.27
N ILE A 64 -10.25 4.81 -0.26
CA ILE A 64 -9.79 3.49 -0.73
C ILE A 64 -10.19 3.18 -2.17
N ARG A 65 -11.27 3.78 -2.69
CA ARG A 65 -11.74 3.54 -4.06
C ARG A 65 -10.62 3.73 -5.11
N PRO A 66 -9.72 4.73 -4.98
CA PRO A 66 -8.55 4.83 -5.83
C PRO A 66 -7.58 3.64 -5.75
N HIS A 67 -7.52 2.94 -4.61
CA HIS A 67 -6.70 1.72 -4.40
C HIS A 67 -7.34 0.44 -4.94
N ALA A 68 -8.66 0.44 -5.21
CA ALA A 68 -9.42 -0.75 -5.61
C ALA A 68 -9.05 -1.27 -7.01
N VAL A 69 -8.36 -0.44 -7.81
CA VAL A 69 -7.77 -0.88 -9.08
C VAL A 69 -6.47 -1.61 -8.78
N ASN A 70 -6.58 -2.87 -8.34
CA ASN A 70 -5.44 -3.72 -8.05
C ASN A 70 -4.78 -4.17 -9.37
N PRO A 71 -3.49 -3.84 -9.62
CA PRO A 71 -2.74 -4.24 -10.82
C PRO A 71 -2.75 -5.76 -11.02
N ALA A 72 -2.68 -6.55 -9.95
CA ALA A 72 -2.73 -8.01 -9.99
C ALA A 72 -4.12 -8.52 -10.41
N VAL A 73 -5.19 -7.80 -10.07
CA VAL A 73 -6.56 -8.10 -10.53
C VAL A 73 -6.75 -7.71 -11.99
N LEU A 74 -6.15 -6.60 -12.45
CA LEU A 74 -6.11 -6.25 -13.87
C LEU A 74 -5.30 -7.30 -14.66
N HIS A 75 -4.18 -7.77 -14.12
CA HIS A 75 -3.38 -8.83 -14.73
C HIS A 75 -4.12 -10.17 -14.79
N ALA A 76 -4.81 -10.56 -13.70
CA ALA A 76 -5.56 -11.81 -13.61
C ALA A 76 -6.89 -11.79 -14.39
N ARG A 77 -7.60 -10.65 -14.48
CA ARG A 77 -8.84 -10.55 -15.28
C ARG A 77 -8.61 -10.61 -16.79
N VAL A 78 -7.37 -10.37 -17.25
CA VAL A 78 -6.99 -10.47 -18.67
C VAL A 78 -6.46 -11.88 -19.03
N PHE A 79 -6.45 -12.83 -18.07
CA PHE A 79 -6.25 -14.24 -18.40
C PHE A 79 -7.40 -14.77 -19.26
N GLY A 80 -7.13 -14.83 -20.56
CA GLY A 80 -8.06 -15.20 -21.63
C GLY A 80 -7.84 -14.44 -22.94
N ARG A 81 -7.10 -13.31 -22.95
CA ARG A 81 -6.85 -12.54 -24.19
C ARG A 81 -5.39 -12.13 -24.48
N ALA A 82 -4.52 -11.98 -23.47
CA ALA A 82 -3.04 -11.97 -23.53
C ALA A 82 -2.50 -11.38 -22.21
N PRO A 83 -1.42 -11.89 -21.60
CA PRO A 83 -0.83 -11.27 -20.40
C PRO A 83 -0.42 -9.81 -20.67
N LEU A 84 -0.52 -8.93 -19.66
CA LEU A 84 -0.04 -7.54 -19.80
C LEU A 84 1.48 -7.53 -19.84
N ALA A 85 2.05 -6.54 -20.53
CA ALA A 85 3.49 -6.33 -20.51
C ALA A 85 3.97 -5.94 -19.10
N ARG A 86 5.20 -6.34 -18.73
CA ARG A 86 5.82 -6.05 -17.43
C ARG A 86 5.72 -4.57 -17.09
N GLU A 87 6.00 -3.71 -18.05
CA GLU A 87 6.01 -2.25 -17.91
C GLU A 87 4.62 -1.72 -17.54
N THR A 88 3.56 -2.30 -18.11
CA THR A 88 2.17 -1.94 -17.80
C THR A 88 1.81 -2.31 -16.36
N VAL A 89 2.25 -3.50 -15.90
CA VAL A 89 2.01 -3.95 -14.53
C VAL A 89 2.76 -3.08 -13.53
N VAL A 90 4.04 -2.81 -13.80
CA VAL A 90 4.89 -1.95 -12.97
C VAL A 90 4.33 -0.53 -12.90
N ALA A 91 3.96 0.07 -14.04
CA ALA A 91 3.34 1.40 -14.09
C ALA A 91 2.06 1.46 -13.23
N SER A 92 1.26 0.39 -13.23
CA SER A 92 0.05 0.32 -12.40
C SER A 92 0.39 0.25 -10.90
N PHE A 93 1.46 -0.45 -10.49
CA PHE A 93 1.93 -0.43 -9.10
C PHE A 93 2.47 0.95 -8.69
N VAL A 94 3.14 1.67 -9.59
CA VAL A 94 3.65 3.02 -9.37
C VAL A 94 2.51 4.00 -9.14
N GLU A 95 1.49 3.99 -10.00
CA GLU A 95 0.29 4.83 -9.81
C GLU A 95 -0.43 4.49 -8.51
N GLY A 96 -0.60 3.20 -8.21
CA GLY A 96 -1.19 2.77 -6.94
C GLY A 96 -0.39 3.26 -5.73
N ALA A 97 0.94 3.30 -5.83
CA ALA A 97 1.80 3.81 -4.76
C ALA A 97 1.63 5.32 -4.56
N ARG A 98 1.52 6.12 -5.62
CA ARG A 98 1.27 7.57 -5.54
C ARG A 98 -0.04 7.87 -4.81
N VAL A 99 -1.10 7.19 -5.24
CA VAL A 99 -2.42 7.33 -4.64
C VAL A 99 -2.43 6.94 -3.16
N ARG A 100 -1.69 5.88 -2.77
CA ARG A 100 -1.53 5.51 -1.36
C ARG A 100 -0.73 6.54 -0.56
N ALA A 101 0.32 7.12 -1.14
CA ALA A 101 1.09 8.16 -0.47
C ALA A 101 0.21 9.36 -0.10
N ASP A 102 -0.67 9.79 -1.00
CA ASP A 102 -1.63 10.87 -0.74
C ASP A 102 -2.62 10.49 0.38
N ALA A 103 -3.17 9.27 0.34
CA ALA A 103 -4.07 8.78 1.36
C ALA A 103 -3.41 8.72 2.75
N LEU A 104 -2.14 8.28 2.82
CA LEU A 104 -1.37 8.21 4.06
C LEU A 104 -1.08 9.60 4.63
N ALA A 105 -0.71 10.57 3.78
CA ALA A 105 -0.50 11.94 4.21
C ALA A 105 -1.78 12.56 4.78
N ALA A 106 -2.90 12.42 4.08
CA ALA A 106 -4.20 12.94 4.54
C ALA A 106 -4.67 12.29 5.85
N LEU A 107 -4.45 10.97 5.99
CA LEU A 107 -4.78 10.25 7.21
C LEU A 107 -3.87 10.66 8.39
N ALA A 108 -2.58 10.87 8.14
CA ALA A 108 -1.63 11.36 9.13
C ALA A 108 -2.02 12.75 9.67
N ASP A 109 -2.38 13.67 8.76
CA ASP A 109 -2.87 15.00 9.13
C ASP A 109 -4.13 14.92 10.00
N LYS A 110 -5.03 13.97 9.69
CA LYS A 110 -6.26 13.75 10.45
C LYS A 110 -6.03 13.17 11.84
N VAL A 111 -5.09 12.23 11.97
CA VAL A 111 -4.82 11.49 13.21
C VAL A 111 -3.94 12.29 14.17
N GLY A 112 -2.78 12.75 13.69
CA GLY A 112 -1.75 13.37 14.53
C GLY A 112 -1.51 14.84 14.23
N GLY A 113 -2.33 15.45 13.37
CA GLY A 113 -2.15 16.83 12.94
C GLY A 113 -0.90 17.04 12.10
N GLU A 114 -0.52 18.31 11.95
CA GLU A 114 0.64 18.74 11.15
C GLU A 114 1.97 18.07 11.55
N PRO A 115 2.28 17.79 12.83
CA PRO A 115 3.53 17.11 13.20
C PRO A 115 3.65 15.73 12.55
N LEU A 116 2.66 14.86 12.74
CA LEU A 116 2.66 13.52 12.15
C LEU A 116 2.57 13.59 10.62
N GLY A 117 1.74 14.49 10.10
CA GLY A 117 1.63 14.76 8.67
C GLY A 117 2.98 15.05 8.01
N ARG A 118 3.80 15.93 8.61
CA ARG A 118 5.15 16.24 8.11
C ARG A 118 6.08 15.04 8.16
N GLU A 119 6.11 14.30 9.26
CA GLU A 119 6.96 13.11 9.39
C GLU A 119 6.65 12.07 8.32
N ILE A 120 5.36 11.79 8.10
CA ILE A 120 4.91 10.86 7.06
C ILE A 120 5.26 11.39 5.66
N ARG A 121 5.03 12.67 5.38
CA ARG A 121 5.45 13.29 4.10
C ARG A 121 6.95 13.16 3.87
N THR A 122 7.78 13.43 4.89
CA THR A 122 9.24 13.27 4.82
C THR A 122 9.64 11.82 4.51
N LEU A 123 9.02 10.84 5.19
CA LEU A 123 9.27 9.42 4.95
C LEU A 123 8.95 9.01 3.51
N LEU A 124 7.81 9.46 2.98
CA LEU A 124 7.35 9.14 1.64
C LEU A 124 8.18 9.83 0.55
N VAL A 125 8.62 11.08 0.78
CA VAL A 125 9.52 11.81 -0.13
C VAL A 125 10.91 11.17 -0.17
N ALA A 126 11.39 10.61 0.93
CA ALA A 126 12.66 9.90 0.98
C ALA A 126 12.64 8.56 0.20
N ASN A 127 11.45 8.02 -0.11
CA ASN A 127 11.26 6.74 -0.80
C ASN A 127 10.18 6.87 -1.89
N PRO A 128 10.38 7.77 -2.88
CA PRO A 128 9.35 8.08 -3.86
C PRO A 128 9.08 6.88 -4.78
N PRO A 129 7.86 6.76 -5.35
CA PRO A 129 7.60 5.81 -6.44
C PRO A 129 8.57 6.04 -7.61
N PRO A 130 9.07 4.99 -8.28
CA PRO A 130 9.98 5.16 -9.41
C PRO A 130 9.32 5.95 -10.55
N VAL A 131 10.14 6.70 -11.29
CA VAL A 131 9.65 7.61 -12.34
C VAL A 131 9.35 6.86 -13.63
N ARG A 132 10.17 5.86 -13.98
CA ARG A 132 10.04 5.05 -15.20
C ARG A 132 9.87 3.58 -14.86
N ALA A 133 9.02 2.89 -15.62
CA ALA A 133 8.69 1.49 -15.39
C ALA A 133 9.74 0.54 -16.00
N GLU A 134 10.54 1.07 -16.93
CA GLU A 134 11.54 0.38 -17.73
C GLU A 134 12.96 0.39 -17.14
N ASP A 135 13.19 1.13 -16.04
CA ASP A 135 14.51 1.22 -15.41
C ASP A 135 14.90 -0.11 -14.75
N ASP A 136 16.19 -0.47 -14.80
CA ASP A 136 16.70 -1.74 -14.26
C ASP A 136 16.50 -1.87 -12.73
N ASP A 137 16.45 -0.75 -12.02
CA ASP A 137 16.27 -0.65 -10.57
C ASP A 137 14.82 -0.42 -10.14
N VAL A 138 13.86 -0.46 -11.07
CA VAL A 138 12.46 -0.16 -10.80
C VAL A 138 11.84 -1.06 -9.72
N VAL A 139 12.20 -2.35 -9.70
CA VAL A 139 11.67 -3.30 -8.72
C VAL A 139 12.21 -3.02 -7.31
N PRO A 140 13.54 -2.91 -7.10
CA PRO A 140 14.10 -2.43 -5.83
C PRO A 140 13.51 -1.11 -5.36
N ALA A 141 13.39 -0.10 -6.24
CA ALA A 141 12.82 1.20 -5.90
C ALA A 141 11.36 1.08 -5.46
N LEU A 142 10.56 0.32 -6.20
CA LEU A 142 9.16 0.08 -5.88
C LEU A 142 8.99 -0.64 -4.53
N ARG A 143 9.83 -1.63 -4.21
CA ARG A 143 9.83 -2.28 -2.89
C ARG A 143 10.12 -1.27 -1.78
N ALA A 144 11.15 -0.45 -1.94
CA ALA A 144 11.48 0.59 -0.96
C ALA A 144 10.31 1.58 -0.75
N THR A 145 9.58 1.94 -1.81
CA THR A 145 8.35 2.74 -1.71
C THR A 145 7.29 2.06 -0.83
N TYR A 146 7.00 0.78 -1.06
CA TYR A 146 5.97 0.06 -0.28
C TYR A 146 6.41 -0.17 1.16
N ASP A 147 7.69 -0.46 1.40
CA ASP A 147 8.24 -0.55 2.77
C ASP A 147 8.10 0.79 3.52
N ALA A 148 8.22 1.93 2.82
CA ALA A 148 7.93 3.24 3.40
C ALA A 148 6.45 3.42 3.73
N GLN A 149 5.55 2.92 2.88
CA GLN A 149 4.10 2.98 3.12
C GLN A 149 3.67 2.08 4.29
N GLU A 150 4.26 0.90 4.42
CA GLU A 150 4.05 0.01 5.57
C GLU A 150 4.53 0.66 6.88
N ARG A 151 5.72 1.26 6.87
CA ARG A 151 6.22 2.05 8.01
C ARG A 151 5.27 3.21 8.35
N ALA A 152 4.74 3.90 7.35
CA ALA A 152 3.81 5.00 7.55
C ALA A 152 2.52 4.57 8.25
N VAL A 153 1.91 3.45 7.86
CA VAL A 153 0.69 2.96 8.55
C VAL A 153 0.98 2.56 10.00
N ILE A 154 2.15 2.00 10.29
CA ILE A 154 2.56 1.65 11.67
C ILE A 154 2.73 2.93 12.51
N MET A 155 3.36 3.97 11.96
CA MET A 155 3.53 5.26 12.65
C MET A 155 2.17 5.91 12.96
N ILE A 156 1.24 5.92 12.00
CA ILE A 156 -0.12 6.45 12.20
C ILE A 156 -0.86 5.64 13.27
N ALA A 157 -0.75 4.31 13.23
CA ALA A 157 -1.35 3.43 14.24
C ALA A 157 -0.81 3.70 15.65
N ALA A 158 0.51 3.87 15.79
CA ALA A 158 1.14 4.19 17.06
C ALA A 158 0.68 5.56 17.61
N SER A 159 0.45 6.53 16.73
CA SER A 159 -0.10 7.83 17.15
C SER A 159 -1.52 7.70 17.71
N LEU A 160 -2.37 6.85 17.12
CA LEU A 160 -3.72 6.57 17.63
C LEU A 160 -3.69 5.87 18.98
N ASP A 161 -2.72 4.99 19.24
CA ASP A 161 -2.58 4.32 20.54
C ASP A 161 -2.25 5.30 21.69
N THR A 162 -1.73 6.49 21.35
CA THR A 162 -1.33 7.53 22.32
C THR A 162 -2.27 8.72 22.39
N ALA A 163 -3.30 8.77 21.53
CA ALA A 163 -4.28 9.85 21.43
C ALA A 163 -5.41 9.68 22.44
#